data_AF-A0A1C9W2Y4-F1
#
_entry.id   AF-A0A1C9W2Y4-F1
#
_cell.length_a   1.000
_cell.length_b   1.000
_cell.length_c   1.000
_cell.angle_alpha   90.00
_cell.angle_beta   90.00
_cell.angle_gamma   90.00
#
_symmetry.space_group_name_H-M   'P 1'
#
loop_
_entity.id
_entity.type
_entity.pdbx_description
1 polymer ?
#
loop_
_entity_poly.entity_id
_entity_poly.type
_entity_poly.pdbx_seq_one_letter_code
_entity_poly.pdbx_strand_id
1 'polypeptide(L)'
;MQLRSRMSPRNLAQLIAALLVLAAYPAWSTEDADDPEGTDMQTELPEPQELDQQLEKAESIPLDQPVESPAEEPAAAEQAETTEEEIPPAEAAGAKPLRLLGAEVPPATSTRLAWSPSQHFEGVYSSTAVLVVNGAEPGPTLCLTAAVHGDELNGIETVRRVLYNLDPETLKGAVIGVPIVNLQGFHRGSRYLTDRRDLNRHFPGDPNGSSASRIAHSFFHEIIVHCNAVVDLHTGSFYRTNLPQLRGDLTNPKVVKLTKGFGSTVVLHSDGAKGTLRRAAVNAGIPTVTLEAGAPMVLDETSVSHSVKGIRTLLHQLDMVAKFRLWGDPEPVYYNSTWQRATTGGMIFSKVKLGQFVRKGDLLGTVTNPITNVRTEIRSEHNGRVLGMALNQVVQPGFAAYHIGIQAPQEQISAPEEVTAEVTSEEETDQGNGDAGEPKPADVVTEDGEPTGEEPALPESEAIPADAGDEPEAADPDSDDE
;
A
#
# COMPACT_ATOMS: atom_id res chain seq x y z
N MET A 1 -29.53 -60.76 -30.81
CA MET A 1 -28.27 -60.06 -31.13
C MET A 1 -27.67 -59.60 -29.80
N GLN A 2 -26.88 -60.41 -29.10
CA GLN A 2 -25.43 -60.60 -29.28
C GLN A 2 -24.68 -59.30 -29.59
N LEU A 3 -23.97 -58.76 -28.60
CA LEU A 3 -22.50 -58.60 -28.66
C LEU A 3 -21.94 -58.34 -27.24
N ARG A 4 -21.41 -59.42 -26.65
CA ARG A 4 -20.40 -59.37 -25.59
C ARG A 4 -19.03 -59.30 -26.27
N SER A 5 -18.15 -58.42 -25.79
CA SER A 5 -16.69 -58.49 -25.99
C SER A 5 -16.03 -57.82 -24.77
N ARG A 6 -15.75 -58.55 -23.68
CA ARG A 6 -14.47 -59.19 -23.34
C ARG A 6 -13.26 -58.24 -23.35
N MET A 7 -13.08 -57.50 -22.25
CA MET A 7 -11.75 -56.99 -21.87
C MET A 7 -10.87 -58.14 -21.37
N SER A 8 -9.61 -58.13 -21.80
CA SER A 8 -8.58 -59.11 -21.45
C SER A 8 -8.09 -58.93 -19.99
N PRO A 9 -7.84 -60.02 -19.23
CA PRO A 9 -7.41 -59.97 -17.83
C PRO A 9 -6.04 -59.32 -17.59
N ARG A 10 -5.30 -58.91 -18.63
CA ARG A 10 -4.07 -58.12 -18.50
C ARG A 10 -4.29 -56.64 -18.18
N ASN A 11 -5.46 -56.08 -18.46
CA ASN A 11 -5.73 -54.65 -18.23
C ASN A 11 -6.36 -54.35 -16.85
N LEU A 12 -6.77 -55.37 -16.09
CA LEU A 12 -7.26 -55.19 -14.71
C LEU A 12 -6.11 -55.17 -13.68
N ALA A 13 -4.97 -55.79 -14.01
CA ALA A 13 -3.78 -55.80 -13.15
C ALA A 13 -3.01 -54.46 -13.18
N GLN A 14 -3.10 -53.68 -14.27
CA GLN A 14 -2.49 -52.35 -14.35
C GLN A 14 -3.34 -51.24 -13.70
N LEU A 15 -4.65 -51.45 -13.54
CA LEU A 15 -5.54 -50.49 -12.87
C LEU A 15 -5.48 -50.61 -11.33
N ILE A 16 -5.08 -51.76 -10.80
CA ILE A 16 -4.93 -51.99 -9.34
C ILE A 16 -3.53 -51.56 -8.85
N ALA A 17 -2.52 -51.51 -9.73
CA ALA A 17 -1.18 -51.01 -9.39
C ALA A 17 -1.08 -49.47 -9.32
N ALA A 18 -2.06 -48.73 -9.85
CA ALA A 18 -2.11 -47.27 -9.77
C ALA A 18 -2.93 -46.74 -8.57
N LEU A 19 -3.57 -47.64 -7.79
CA LEU A 19 -4.36 -47.31 -6.60
C LEU A 19 -3.69 -47.73 -5.29
N LEU A 20 -2.43 -48.19 -5.34
CA LEU A 20 -1.65 -48.67 -4.18
C LEU A 20 -0.23 -48.07 -4.10
N VAL A 21 -0.07 -46.79 -4.48
CA VAL A 21 1.15 -45.98 -4.22
C VAL A 21 0.81 -44.69 -3.44
N LEU A 22 -0.35 -44.64 -2.78
CA LEU A 22 -0.82 -43.48 -2.00
C LEU A 22 -0.92 -43.76 -0.49
N ALA A 23 -0.12 -44.70 0.01
CA ALA A 23 -0.08 -45.02 1.44
C ALA A 23 1.35 -45.31 1.89
N ALA A 24 2.17 -44.27 1.99
CA ALA A 24 3.37 -44.23 2.82
C ALA A 24 3.88 -42.78 2.94
N TYR A 25 3.21 -41.96 3.74
CA TYR A 25 3.84 -40.82 4.40
C TYR A 25 3.74 -41.05 5.91
N PRO A 26 4.83 -40.89 6.67
CA PRO A 26 4.78 -41.04 8.11
C PRO A 26 3.97 -39.90 8.72
N ALA A 27 3.15 -40.25 9.70
CA ALA A 27 2.56 -39.29 10.62
C ALA A 27 3.67 -38.66 11.47
N TRP A 28 3.88 -37.36 11.30
CA TRP A 28 4.56 -36.47 12.24
C TRP A 28 3.53 -35.42 12.64
N SER A 29 2.88 -35.65 13.79
CA SER A 29 3.20 -35.03 15.08
C SER A 29 2.89 -33.54 15.07
N THR A 30 1.74 -33.22 15.66
CA THR A 30 1.42 -31.92 16.24
C THR A 30 2.37 -31.70 17.41
N GLU A 31 3.50 -31.05 17.14
CA GLU A 31 4.34 -30.45 18.16
C GLU A 31 4.65 -29.02 17.72
N ASP A 32 4.59 -28.14 18.71
CA ASP A 32 4.78 -26.71 18.66
C ASP A 32 6.01 -26.32 17.82
N ALA A 33 5.80 -25.39 16.88
CA ALA A 33 6.88 -24.66 16.25
C ALA A 33 6.71 -23.20 16.67
N ASP A 34 7.54 -22.83 17.63
CA ASP A 34 7.75 -21.48 18.13
C ASP A 34 7.69 -20.43 17.02
N ASP A 35 6.90 -19.40 17.31
CA ASP A 35 6.97 -18.09 16.69
C ASP A 35 8.40 -17.56 16.93
N PRO A 36 9.27 -17.39 15.93
CA PRO A 36 10.51 -16.70 16.17
C PRO A 36 10.13 -15.24 16.41
N GLU A 37 10.28 -14.81 17.66
CA GLU A 37 10.23 -13.42 18.08
C GLU A 37 10.83 -12.53 16.99
N GLY A 38 10.05 -11.52 16.60
CA GLY A 38 10.45 -10.56 15.60
C GLY A 38 11.77 -9.90 15.99
N THR A 39 12.84 -10.30 15.32
CA THR A 39 14.03 -9.47 15.21
C THR A 39 13.62 -8.23 14.41
N ASP A 40 13.52 -7.09 15.10
CA ASP A 40 13.65 -5.77 14.51
C ASP A 40 15.03 -5.71 13.83
N MET A 41 15.11 -6.20 12.59
CA MET A 41 16.23 -5.85 11.73
C MET A 41 16.02 -4.40 11.33
N GLN A 42 16.77 -3.51 11.98
CA GLN A 42 17.11 -2.22 11.39
C GLN A 42 17.83 -2.52 10.07
N THR A 43 17.07 -2.51 8.97
CA THR A 43 17.63 -2.52 7.63
C THR A 43 18.26 -1.15 7.42
N GLU A 44 19.58 -1.05 7.61
CA GLU A 44 20.35 0.04 7.05
C GLU A 44 20.08 0.09 5.55
N LEU A 45 19.69 1.26 5.06
CA LEU A 45 19.52 1.50 3.63
C LEU A 45 20.87 1.23 2.96
N PRO A 46 20.93 0.41 1.88
CA PRO A 46 22.17 0.29 1.14
C PRO A 46 22.57 1.66 0.62
N GLU A 47 23.82 2.05 0.86
CA GLU A 47 24.39 3.22 0.19
C GLU A 47 24.26 3.05 -1.33
N PRO A 48 23.91 4.11 -2.08
CA PRO A 48 23.85 4.04 -3.54
C PRO A 48 25.20 3.54 -4.06
N GLN A 49 25.22 2.36 -4.68
CA GLN A 49 26.40 1.93 -5.43
C GLN A 49 26.50 2.84 -6.66
N GLU A 50 27.49 3.74 -6.65
CA GLU A 50 28.01 4.44 -7.82
C GLU A 50 28.56 3.38 -8.80
N LEU A 51 27.67 2.76 -9.56
CA LEU A 51 28.03 2.04 -10.77
C LEU A 51 28.29 3.10 -11.82
N ASP A 52 29.58 3.35 -12.04
CA ASP A 52 30.16 4.19 -13.10
C ASP A 52 29.93 3.55 -14.50
N GLN A 53 28.70 3.10 -14.74
CA GLN A 53 28.19 2.66 -16.04
C GLN A 53 27.54 3.88 -16.70
N GLN A 54 27.87 4.13 -17.97
CA GLN A 54 27.15 5.10 -18.79
C GLN A 54 25.68 4.65 -18.88
N LEU A 55 24.82 5.22 -18.03
CA LEU A 55 23.38 4.97 -18.08
C LEU A 55 22.82 5.56 -19.36
N GLU A 56 21.96 4.82 -20.05
CA GLU A 56 21.27 5.33 -21.22
C GLU A 56 20.35 6.49 -20.80
N LYS A 57 20.42 7.61 -21.53
CA LYS A 57 19.49 8.73 -21.34
C LYS A 57 18.12 8.30 -21.87
N ALA A 58 17.11 8.33 -21.00
CA ALA A 58 15.76 8.04 -21.41
C ALA A 58 15.29 9.08 -22.43
N GLU A 59 14.68 8.62 -23.54
CA GLU A 59 14.03 9.52 -24.48
C GLU A 59 12.92 10.32 -23.79
N SER A 60 12.84 11.61 -24.09
CA SER A 60 11.71 12.44 -23.72
C SER A 60 10.52 12.04 -24.59
N ILE A 61 9.55 11.35 -23.98
CA ILE A 61 8.32 10.93 -24.64
C ILE A 61 7.19 11.75 -24.00
N PRO A 62 6.50 12.62 -24.76
CA PRO A 62 5.27 13.23 -24.30
C PRO A 62 4.31 12.14 -23.82
N LEU A 63 3.89 12.20 -22.55
CA LEU A 63 3.13 11.09 -21.93
C LEU A 63 1.85 10.76 -22.70
N ASP A 64 1.28 11.75 -23.39
CA ASP A 64 0.03 11.75 -24.15
C ASP A 64 0.10 11.04 -25.52
N GLN A 65 1.27 10.65 -26.02
CA GLN A 65 1.38 9.85 -27.25
C GLN A 65 1.27 8.33 -26.99
N PRO A 66 0.48 7.57 -27.78
CA PRO A 66 0.50 6.11 -27.75
C PRO A 66 1.87 5.59 -28.18
N VAL A 67 2.47 4.71 -27.39
CA VAL A 67 3.74 4.04 -27.76
C VAL A 67 3.38 2.86 -28.66
N GLU A 68 3.84 2.87 -29.92
CA GLU A 68 3.83 1.68 -30.76
C GLU A 68 4.74 0.63 -30.12
N SER A 69 4.27 -0.63 -30.06
CA SER A 69 5.10 -1.74 -29.58
C SER A 69 6.34 -1.88 -30.49
N PRO A 70 7.52 -2.23 -29.95
CA PRO A 70 8.73 -2.30 -30.78
C PRO A 70 8.55 -3.39 -31.85
N ALA A 71 8.45 -2.95 -33.10
CA ALA A 71 8.62 -3.80 -34.26
C ALA A 71 10.12 -3.88 -34.57
N GLU A 72 10.57 -5.09 -34.90
CA GLU A 72 11.95 -5.46 -35.24
C GLU A 72 12.62 -4.44 -36.19
N GLU A 73 13.91 -4.20 -35.93
CA GLU A 73 14.80 -3.37 -36.75
C GLU A 73 14.69 -3.68 -38.26
N PRO A 74 14.99 -2.68 -39.09
CA PRO A 74 16.14 -2.91 -39.96
C PRO A 74 17.15 -1.76 -39.98
N ALA A 75 18.36 -2.17 -40.33
CA ALA A 75 19.62 -1.45 -40.30
C ALA A 75 19.72 -0.16 -41.14
N ALA A 76 20.51 0.76 -40.57
CA ALA A 76 21.51 1.65 -41.15
C ALA A 76 21.15 2.64 -42.28
N ALA A 77 21.38 3.92 -41.98
CA ALA A 77 22.07 4.85 -42.89
C ALA A 77 22.76 5.98 -42.09
N GLU A 78 24.08 6.11 -42.27
CA GLU A 78 24.90 7.24 -41.83
C GLU A 78 24.53 8.52 -42.58
N GLN A 79 24.48 9.66 -41.88
CA GLN A 79 24.93 10.96 -42.43
C GLN A 79 25.56 11.82 -41.33
N ALA A 80 26.69 12.44 -41.66
CA ALA A 80 27.56 13.22 -40.79
C ALA A 80 27.23 14.73 -40.80
N GLU A 81 27.33 15.29 -39.58
CA GLU A 81 27.73 16.65 -39.13
C GLU A 81 27.36 17.92 -39.91
N THR A 82 26.86 18.90 -39.14
CA THR A 82 27.57 20.19 -38.92
C THR A 82 27.29 20.72 -37.51
N THR A 83 28.35 20.97 -36.74
CA THR A 83 28.39 21.67 -35.45
C THR A 83 28.40 23.19 -35.65
N GLU A 84 27.56 23.91 -34.92
CA GLU A 84 27.81 25.31 -34.52
C GLU A 84 27.95 25.33 -32.98
N GLU A 85 29.12 25.78 -32.52
CA GLU A 85 29.41 26.06 -31.11
C GLU A 85 28.62 27.29 -30.67
N GLU A 86 27.70 27.11 -29.73
CA GLU A 86 27.10 28.20 -28.97
C GLU A 86 27.68 28.20 -27.55
N ILE A 87 28.21 29.35 -27.14
CA ILE A 87 28.90 29.62 -25.88
C ILE A 87 27.89 29.47 -24.72
N PRO A 88 28.18 28.71 -23.65
CA PRO A 88 27.21 28.54 -22.57
C PRO A 88 27.11 29.83 -21.74
N PRO A 89 25.89 30.36 -21.50
CA PRO A 89 25.68 31.37 -20.49
C PRO A 89 25.80 30.75 -19.09
N ALA A 90 26.28 31.56 -18.15
CA ALA A 90 26.66 31.20 -16.78
C ALA A 90 25.62 30.33 -16.04
N GLU A 91 26.13 29.26 -15.43
CA GLU A 91 25.41 28.27 -14.62
C GLU A 91 24.60 28.94 -13.49
N ALA A 92 23.29 29.04 -13.68
CA ALA A 92 22.38 28.84 -12.57
C ALA A 92 22.40 27.34 -12.25
N ALA A 93 22.46 26.95 -10.98
CA ALA A 93 22.43 25.55 -10.58
C ALA A 93 21.11 24.90 -11.03
N GLY A 94 21.10 24.33 -12.24
CA GLY A 94 19.94 23.68 -12.85
C GLY A 94 19.56 22.41 -12.12
N ALA A 95 18.34 21.92 -12.34
CA ALA A 95 17.95 20.59 -11.87
C ALA A 95 18.92 19.52 -12.38
N LYS A 96 19.11 18.47 -11.58
CA LYS A 96 19.96 17.33 -11.94
C LYS A 96 19.14 16.28 -12.70
N PRO A 97 19.77 15.48 -13.56
CA PRO A 97 19.12 14.29 -14.11
C PRO A 97 18.67 13.34 -12.99
N LEU A 98 17.48 12.77 -13.11
CA LEU A 98 16.96 11.77 -12.19
C LEU A 98 17.41 10.38 -12.65
N ARG A 99 18.13 9.65 -11.80
CA ARG A 99 18.52 8.26 -12.06
C ARG A 99 17.51 7.30 -11.47
N LEU A 100 16.86 6.49 -12.31
CA LEU A 100 15.82 5.55 -11.88
C LEU A 100 15.80 4.35 -12.85
N LEU A 101 15.70 3.13 -12.31
CA LEU A 101 15.61 1.89 -13.11
C LEU A 101 16.72 1.74 -14.17
N GLY A 102 17.95 2.16 -13.84
CA GLY A 102 19.10 2.08 -14.76
C GLY A 102 19.05 3.07 -15.92
N ALA A 103 18.16 4.06 -15.90
CA ALA A 103 18.09 5.12 -16.89
C ALA A 103 18.31 6.50 -16.24
N GLU A 104 18.85 7.43 -17.02
CA GLU A 104 18.97 8.83 -16.64
C GLU A 104 17.85 9.65 -17.33
N VAL A 105 16.98 10.29 -16.54
CA VAL A 105 15.89 11.15 -17.03
C VAL A 105 16.33 12.61 -16.95
N PRO A 106 16.58 13.29 -18.07
CA PRO A 106 17.08 14.66 -18.06
C PRO A 106 16.09 15.65 -17.40
N PRO A 107 16.58 16.78 -16.87
CA PRO A 107 15.73 17.89 -16.43
C PRO A 107 14.78 18.36 -17.54
N ALA A 108 13.64 18.94 -17.16
CA ALA A 108 12.62 19.46 -18.06
C ALA A 108 12.10 18.41 -19.08
N THR A 109 12.05 17.13 -18.69
CA THR A 109 11.50 16.06 -19.55
C THR A 109 10.45 15.22 -18.86
N SER A 110 9.62 14.56 -19.65
CA SER A 110 8.77 13.47 -19.21
C SER A 110 9.11 12.20 -19.97
N THR A 111 9.03 11.04 -19.31
CA THR A 111 9.25 9.75 -19.95
C THR A 111 8.47 8.64 -19.28
N ARG A 112 8.48 7.46 -19.91
CA ARG A 112 7.92 6.23 -19.38
C ARG A 112 9.01 5.17 -19.31
N LEU A 113 9.42 4.83 -18.10
CA LEU A 113 10.29 3.71 -17.82
C LEU A 113 9.46 2.43 -17.62
N ALA A 114 10.15 1.30 -17.59
CA ALA A 114 9.56 -0.01 -17.39
C ALA A 114 10.17 -0.66 -16.14
N TRP A 115 9.34 -0.93 -15.14
CA TRP A 115 9.74 -1.74 -13.99
C TRP A 115 9.19 -3.16 -14.15
N SER A 116 10.02 -4.17 -13.87
CA SER A 116 9.58 -5.56 -13.83
C SER A 116 10.12 -6.22 -12.56
N PRO A 117 9.28 -6.90 -11.76
CA PRO A 117 9.77 -7.69 -10.65
C PRO A 117 10.80 -8.72 -11.11
N SER A 118 11.88 -8.87 -10.36
CA SER A 118 13.06 -9.69 -10.70
C SER A 118 12.84 -11.20 -10.80
N GLN A 119 11.59 -11.71 -10.81
CA GLN A 119 11.31 -13.14 -11.03
C GLN A 119 9.94 -13.40 -11.69
N HIS A 120 9.95 -13.98 -12.90
CA HIS A 120 8.84 -14.73 -13.48
C HIS A 120 9.34 -15.93 -14.29
N PHE A 121 8.46 -16.90 -14.56
CA PHE A 121 8.74 -18.11 -15.37
C PHE A 121 9.57 -17.73 -16.61
N GLU A 122 10.65 -18.47 -16.85
CA GLU A 122 11.68 -18.18 -17.86
C GLU A 122 11.09 -17.57 -19.15
N GLY A 123 11.38 -16.28 -19.38
CA GLY A 123 11.17 -15.61 -20.66
C GLY A 123 9.96 -14.68 -20.83
N VAL A 124 9.07 -14.53 -19.83
CA VAL A 124 7.93 -13.58 -19.93
C VAL A 124 8.02 -12.49 -18.86
N TYR A 125 8.47 -11.31 -19.28
CA TYR A 125 8.43 -10.10 -18.47
C TYR A 125 7.10 -9.38 -18.71
N SER A 126 6.31 -9.17 -17.66
CA SER A 126 5.21 -8.21 -17.69
C SER A 126 5.67 -6.97 -16.95
N SER A 127 6.28 -6.04 -17.70
CA SER A 127 6.69 -4.77 -17.15
C SER A 127 5.46 -3.90 -16.86
N THR A 128 5.59 -3.09 -15.81
CA THR A 128 4.66 -2.04 -15.45
C THR A 128 5.27 -0.70 -15.85
N ALA A 129 4.43 0.19 -16.37
CA ALA A 129 4.84 1.55 -16.68
C ALA A 129 5.16 2.35 -15.40
N VAL A 130 6.34 2.95 -15.37
CA VAL A 130 6.74 3.97 -14.40
C VAL A 130 6.79 5.30 -15.14
N LEU A 131 5.84 6.17 -14.86
CA LEU A 131 5.74 7.50 -15.44
C LEU A 131 6.67 8.43 -14.67
N VAL A 132 7.51 9.18 -15.36
CA VAL A 132 8.46 10.11 -14.73
C VAL A 132 8.29 11.48 -15.36
N VAL A 133 8.14 12.51 -14.53
CA VAL A 133 8.23 13.91 -14.93
C VAL A 133 9.35 14.53 -14.11
N ASN A 134 10.46 14.88 -14.76
CA ASN A 134 11.60 15.54 -14.12
C ASN A 134 11.58 17.04 -14.45
N GLY A 135 11.53 17.85 -13.41
CA GLY A 135 11.38 19.29 -13.50
C GLY A 135 12.62 20.03 -13.99
N ALA A 136 12.45 21.29 -14.38
CA ALA A 136 13.52 22.18 -14.78
C ALA A 136 14.30 22.76 -13.58
N GLU A 137 13.65 22.86 -12.41
CA GLU A 137 14.23 23.43 -11.19
C GLU A 137 14.44 22.36 -10.10
N PRO A 138 15.44 22.52 -9.21
CA PRO A 138 15.62 21.62 -8.07
C PRO A 138 14.40 21.57 -7.13
N GLY A 139 14.10 20.39 -6.58
CA GLY A 139 12.99 20.18 -5.65
C GLY A 139 12.89 18.70 -5.21
N PRO A 140 11.89 18.35 -4.38
CA PRO A 140 11.73 16.98 -3.89
C PRO A 140 11.21 16.03 -4.98
N THR A 141 11.45 14.73 -4.78
CA THR A 141 10.84 13.66 -5.58
C THR A 141 9.59 13.12 -4.88
N LEU A 142 8.41 13.33 -5.48
CA LEU A 142 7.13 12.79 -4.98
C LEU A 142 6.72 11.55 -5.78
N CYS A 143 6.46 10.46 -5.07
CA CYS A 143 5.99 9.22 -5.67
C CYS A 143 4.48 9.01 -5.47
N LEU A 144 3.78 8.69 -6.55
CA LEU A 144 2.36 8.35 -6.55
C LEU A 144 2.19 6.89 -6.97
N THR A 145 1.75 6.03 -6.05
CA THR A 145 1.54 4.61 -6.33
C THR A 145 0.07 4.27 -6.32
N ALA A 146 -0.35 3.38 -7.22
CA ALA A 146 -1.73 2.91 -7.27
C ALA A 146 -1.79 1.43 -7.63
N ALA A 147 -2.95 0.84 -7.31
CA ALA A 147 -3.24 -0.56 -7.57
C ALA A 147 -2.14 -1.53 -7.06
N VAL A 148 -1.63 -1.29 -5.86
CA VAL A 148 -0.98 -2.34 -5.03
C VAL A 148 -1.95 -3.51 -4.83
N HIS A 149 -3.25 -3.20 -4.74
CA HIS A 149 -4.34 -4.13 -4.97
C HIS A 149 -4.91 -3.90 -6.37
N GLY A 150 -4.93 -4.95 -7.20
CA GLY A 150 -5.27 -4.82 -8.61
C GLY A 150 -6.72 -4.43 -8.93
N ASP A 151 -7.63 -4.52 -7.96
CA ASP A 151 -9.05 -4.15 -8.09
C ASP A 151 -9.33 -2.66 -7.80
N GLU A 152 -8.33 -1.85 -7.46
CA GLU A 152 -8.52 -0.49 -6.94
C GLU A 152 -8.31 0.58 -8.04
N LEU A 153 -9.34 0.77 -8.88
CA LEU A 153 -9.24 1.53 -10.14
C LEU A 153 -9.07 3.05 -10.00
N ASN A 154 -9.63 3.67 -8.95
CA ASN A 154 -9.62 5.13 -8.80
C ASN A 154 -8.21 5.71 -8.66
N GLY A 155 -7.30 4.97 -8.01
CA GLY A 155 -5.91 5.36 -7.89
C GLY A 155 -5.20 5.42 -9.24
N ILE A 156 -5.45 4.43 -10.11
CA ILE A 156 -4.84 4.33 -11.45
C ILE A 156 -5.14 5.59 -12.27
N GLU A 157 -6.41 5.96 -12.34
CA GLU A 157 -6.86 7.13 -13.10
C GLU A 157 -6.39 8.44 -12.47
N THR A 158 -6.32 8.49 -11.14
CA THR A 158 -5.77 9.67 -10.44
C THR A 158 -4.30 9.88 -10.78
N VAL A 159 -3.47 8.83 -10.70
CA VAL A 159 -2.04 8.91 -11.06
C VAL A 159 -1.88 9.36 -12.51
N ARG A 160 -2.66 8.77 -13.44
CA ARG A 160 -2.66 9.20 -14.85
C ARG A 160 -2.99 10.69 -14.99
N ARG A 161 -4.13 11.15 -14.46
CA ARG A 161 -4.56 12.56 -14.61
C ARG A 161 -3.60 13.55 -13.98
N VAL A 162 -2.88 13.17 -12.93
CA VAL A 162 -1.84 14.03 -12.35
C VAL A 162 -0.65 14.08 -13.30
N LEU A 163 0.01 12.96 -13.58
CA LEU A 163 1.27 12.91 -14.34
C LEU A 163 1.13 13.48 -15.75
N TYR A 164 0.04 13.16 -16.45
CA TYR A 164 -0.20 13.64 -17.82
C TYR A 164 -0.49 15.14 -17.92
N ASN A 165 -0.78 15.79 -16.80
CA ASN A 165 -1.08 17.23 -16.75
C ASN A 165 0.03 18.02 -16.05
N LEU A 166 1.18 17.40 -15.77
CA LEU A 166 2.37 18.10 -15.30
C LEU A 166 3.17 18.60 -16.49
N ASP A 167 3.62 19.84 -16.38
CA ASP A 167 4.53 20.45 -17.33
C ASP A 167 5.95 20.40 -16.75
N PRO A 168 6.87 19.61 -17.33
CA PRO A 168 8.22 19.46 -16.80
C PRO A 168 9.03 20.76 -16.82
N GLU A 169 8.71 21.70 -17.72
CA GLU A 169 9.39 23.00 -17.82
C GLU A 169 9.11 23.91 -16.61
N THR A 170 7.99 23.69 -15.91
CA THR A 170 7.55 24.52 -14.78
C THR A 170 7.53 23.76 -13.45
N LEU A 171 7.86 22.47 -13.46
CA LEU A 171 7.95 21.63 -12.28
C LEU A 171 9.29 21.87 -11.56
N LYS A 172 9.25 21.92 -10.22
CA LYS A 172 10.43 21.83 -9.36
C LYS A 172 10.52 20.46 -8.71
N GLY A 173 11.67 19.80 -8.82
CA GLY A 173 11.86 18.42 -8.41
C GLY A 173 11.30 17.43 -9.42
N ALA A 174 10.86 16.26 -8.96
CA ALA A 174 10.36 15.20 -9.83
C ALA A 174 9.08 14.55 -9.31
N VAL A 175 8.25 14.05 -10.21
CA VAL A 175 7.10 13.21 -9.86
C VAL A 175 7.23 11.86 -10.56
N ILE A 176 7.21 10.80 -9.76
CA ILE A 176 7.22 9.41 -10.24
C ILE A 176 5.82 8.83 -10.00
N GLY A 177 5.19 8.34 -11.06
CA GLY A 177 3.88 7.69 -10.99
C GLY A 177 3.96 6.23 -11.37
N VAL A 178 3.48 5.34 -10.51
CA VAL A 178 3.30 3.92 -10.82
C VAL A 178 1.81 3.59 -10.74
N PRO A 179 1.07 3.69 -11.87
CA PRO A 179 -0.38 3.53 -11.85
C PRO A 179 -0.84 2.11 -11.47
N ILE A 180 -0.03 1.08 -11.75
CA ILE A 180 -0.42 -0.33 -11.54
C ILE A 180 0.73 -1.13 -10.93
N VAL A 181 0.90 -1.10 -9.62
CA VAL A 181 1.97 -1.89 -8.97
C VAL A 181 1.73 -3.40 -9.09
N ASN A 182 0.49 -3.86 -8.85
CA ASN A 182 0.11 -5.26 -8.94
C ASN A 182 -0.58 -5.56 -10.29
N LEU A 183 0.22 -5.59 -11.36
CA LEU A 183 -0.26 -5.88 -12.72
C LEU A 183 -0.99 -7.22 -12.84
N GLN A 184 -0.51 -8.24 -12.11
CA GLN A 184 -1.15 -9.56 -12.04
C GLN A 184 -2.56 -9.52 -11.46
N GLY A 185 -2.75 -8.79 -10.37
CA GLY A 185 -4.04 -8.57 -9.74
C GLY A 185 -4.94 -7.75 -10.65
N PHE A 186 -4.40 -6.71 -11.30
CA PHE A 186 -5.16 -5.83 -12.18
C PHE A 186 -5.77 -6.58 -13.37
N HIS A 187 -4.99 -7.40 -14.07
CA HIS A 187 -5.50 -8.24 -15.16
C HIS A 187 -6.64 -9.17 -14.73
N ARG A 188 -6.70 -9.54 -13.45
CA ARG A 188 -7.70 -10.44 -12.89
C ARG A 188 -8.86 -9.69 -12.20
N GLY A 189 -8.81 -8.37 -12.13
CA GLY A 189 -9.71 -7.59 -11.28
C GLY A 189 -9.69 -8.05 -9.83
N SER A 190 -8.49 -8.33 -9.30
CA SER A 190 -8.29 -8.95 -8.00
C SER A 190 -7.36 -8.13 -7.12
N ARG A 191 -7.73 -8.04 -5.83
CA ARG A 191 -6.87 -7.52 -4.76
C ARG A 191 -5.51 -8.22 -4.69
N TYR A 192 -5.50 -9.53 -4.94
CA TYR A 192 -4.38 -10.41 -4.61
C TYR A 192 -3.51 -10.71 -5.83
N LEU A 193 -2.27 -11.09 -5.57
CA LEU A 193 -1.37 -11.70 -6.56
C LEU A 193 -1.94 -13.04 -7.06
N THR A 194 -1.30 -13.61 -8.10
CA THR A 194 -1.71 -14.92 -8.66
C THR A 194 -1.62 -16.05 -7.64
N ASP A 195 -0.70 -15.97 -6.68
CA ASP A 195 -0.54 -16.91 -5.57
C ASP A 195 -1.47 -16.62 -4.37
N ARG A 196 -2.44 -15.71 -4.54
CA ARG A 196 -3.45 -15.27 -3.55
C ARG A 196 -2.91 -14.47 -2.37
N ARG A 197 -1.62 -14.11 -2.35
CA ARG A 197 -1.08 -13.22 -1.31
C ARG A 197 -1.50 -11.78 -1.54
N ASP A 198 -1.69 -11.07 -0.43
CA ASP A 198 -1.86 -9.61 -0.41
C ASP A 198 -0.47 -8.98 -0.46
N LEU A 199 -0.12 -8.31 -1.57
CA LEU A 199 1.18 -7.65 -1.73
C LEU A 199 1.42 -6.63 -0.62
N ASN A 200 0.38 -5.94 -0.15
CA ASN A 200 0.48 -4.93 0.90
C ASN A 200 0.62 -5.53 2.32
N ARG A 201 1.08 -6.78 2.43
CA ARG A 201 1.49 -7.45 3.68
C ARG A 201 2.94 -7.92 3.64
N HIS A 202 3.67 -7.56 2.59
CA HIS A 202 5.01 -8.08 2.33
C HIS A 202 6.08 -7.00 2.18
N PHE A 203 5.77 -5.70 2.34
CA PHE A 203 6.78 -4.64 2.30
C PHE A 203 7.61 -4.56 3.60
N PRO A 204 8.91 -4.20 3.55
CA PRO A 204 9.69 -3.80 2.36
C PRO A 204 10.12 -4.97 1.47
N GLY A 205 9.81 -6.21 1.85
CA GLY A 205 10.09 -7.41 1.06
C GLY A 205 11.39 -8.12 1.45
N ASP A 206 11.56 -9.29 0.86
CA ASP A 206 12.75 -10.13 1.02
C ASP A 206 13.09 -10.71 -0.37
N PRO A 207 14.30 -10.47 -0.91
CA PRO A 207 14.69 -10.96 -2.23
C PRO A 207 14.77 -12.49 -2.26
N ASN A 208 14.84 -13.16 -1.11
CA ASN A 208 14.85 -14.61 -0.96
C ASN A 208 13.50 -15.18 -0.49
N GLY A 209 12.52 -14.32 -0.21
CA GLY A 209 11.22 -14.72 0.33
C GLY A 209 10.25 -15.27 -0.72
N SER A 210 8.96 -15.16 -0.38
CA SER A 210 7.87 -15.53 -1.29
C SER A 210 7.83 -14.66 -2.56
N SER A 211 7.09 -15.07 -3.59
CA SER A 211 6.86 -14.25 -4.80
C SER A 211 6.38 -12.83 -4.44
N ALA A 212 5.42 -12.72 -3.52
CA ALA A 212 4.97 -11.43 -3.00
C ALA A 212 6.09 -10.62 -2.31
N SER A 213 6.93 -11.29 -1.51
CA SER A 213 8.07 -10.67 -0.83
C SER A 213 9.14 -10.16 -1.80
N ARG A 214 9.40 -10.91 -2.88
CA ARG A 214 10.38 -10.52 -3.90
C ARG A 214 9.88 -9.37 -4.75
N ILE A 215 8.59 -9.38 -5.13
CA ILE A 215 7.95 -8.25 -5.81
C ILE A 215 8.00 -7.00 -4.92
N ALA A 216 7.63 -7.13 -3.65
CA ALA A 216 7.71 -6.03 -2.69
C ALA A 216 9.15 -5.50 -2.54
N HIS A 217 10.14 -6.40 -2.46
CA HIS A 217 11.55 -6.05 -2.35
C HIS A 217 12.05 -5.25 -3.54
N SER A 218 11.82 -5.76 -4.75
CA SER A 218 12.19 -5.08 -6.01
C SER A 218 11.49 -3.72 -6.10
N PHE A 219 10.18 -3.64 -5.87
CA PHE A 219 9.45 -2.37 -5.94
C PHE A 219 9.96 -1.35 -4.91
N PHE A 220 10.24 -1.81 -3.69
CA PHE A 220 10.69 -0.94 -2.63
C PHE A 220 12.09 -0.36 -2.93
N HIS A 221 13.04 -1.21 -3.32
CA HIS A 221 14.44 -0.82 -3.49
C HIS A 221 14.75 -0.19 -4.85
N GLU A 222 13.95 -0.45 -5.89
CA GLU A 222 14.19 0.12 -7.22
C GLU A 222 13.34 1.36 -7.50
N ILE A 223 12.30 1.62 -6.70
CA ILE A 223 11.40 2.78 -6.87
C ILE A 223 11.31 3.60 -5.58
N ILE A 224 10.84 3.00 -4.49
CA ILE A 224 10.37 3.75 -3.31
C ILE A 224 11.51 4.46 -2.59
N VAL A 225 12.68 3.81 -2.45
CA VAL A 225 13.85 4.42 -1.78
C VAL A 225 14.41 5.64 -2.51
N HIS A 226 14.05 5.86 -3.78
CA HIS A 226 14.45 7.03 -4.56
C HIS A 226 13.50 8.23 -4.39
N CYS A 227 12.48 8.11 -3.54
CA CYS A 227 11.46 9.12 -3.31
C CYS A 227 11.70 9.89 -1.99
N ASN A 228 11.39 11.18 -1.95
CA ASN A 228 11.38 11.94 -0.70
C ASN A 228 10.02 11.88 0.03
N ALA A 229 8.95 11.56 -0.69
CA ALA A 229 7.62 11.30 -0.11
C ALA A 229 6.81 10.37 -1.01
N VAL A 230 5.86 9.63 -0.42
CA VAL A 230 4.97 8.71 -1.15
C VAL A 230 3.50 8.99 -0.82
N VAL A 231 2.66 8.97 -1.85
CA VAL A 231 1.20 8.91 -1.73
C VAL A 231 0.75 7.58 -2.34
N ASP A 232 0.29 6.68 -1.50
CA ASP A 232 -0.17 5.35 -1.90
C ASP A 232 -1.71 5.35 -2.01
N LEU A 233 -2.23 5.28 -3.22
CA LEU A 233 -3.66 5.41 -3.51
C LEU A 233 -4.36 4.05 -3.41
N HIS A 234 -5.37 3.98 -2.54
CA HIS A 234 -6.22 2.82 -2.31
C HIS A 234 -7.70 3.17 -2.44
N THR A 235 -8.54 2.14 -2.44
CA THR A 235 -9.99 2.27 -2.27
C THR A 235 -10.48 1.44 -1.09
N GLY A 236 -11.78 1.51 -0.79
CA GLY A 236 -12.40 0.51 0.08
C GLY A 236 -12.06 -0.92 -0.37
N SER A 237 -11.86 -1.84 0.57
CA SER A 237 -11.62 -3.25 0.22
C SER A 237 -12.92 -3.98 -0.04
N PHE A 238 -12.93 -4.88 -1.02
CA PHE A 238 -14.11 -5.66 -1.41
C PHE A 238 -15.31 -4.73 -1.67
N TYR A 239 -16.54 -5.12 -1.35
CA TYR A 239 -17.70 -4.25 -1.56
C TYR A 239 -17.86 -3.18 -0.47
N ARG A 240 -16.81 -2.40 -0.18
CA ARG A 240 -16.85 -1.20 0.67
C ARG A 240 -16.47 0.02 -0.13
N THR A 241 -17.02 1.17 0.25
CA THR A 241 -16.66 2.47 -0.29
C THR A 241 -16.12 3.37 0.82
N ASN A 242 -15.09 4.16 0.51
CA ASN A 242 -14.49 5.13 1.41
C ASN A 242 -14.75 6.55 0.91
N LEU A 243 -15.07 7.46 1.82
CA LEU A 243 -14.99 8.89 1.57
C LEU A 243 -13.51 9.22 1.33
N PRO A 244 -13.18 10.11 0.37
CA PRO A 244 -11.81 10.56 0.20
C PRO A 244 -11.17 10.98 1.52
N GLN A 245 -10.16 10.23 1.94
CA GLN A 245 -9.51 10.40 3.24
C GLN A 245 -8.05 9.95 3.18
N LEU A 246 -7.20 10.60 3.97
CA LEU A 246 -5.84 10.21 4.21
C LEU A 246 -5.73 9.32 5.46
N ARG A 247 -4.80 8.39 5.43
CA ARG A 247 -4.33 7.65 6.59
C ARG A 247 -2.83 7.83 6.72
N GLY A 248 -2.37 8.22 7.90
CA GLY A 248 -0.96 8.46 8.18
C GLY A 248 -0.63 8.29 9.65
N ASP A 249 0.65 8.03 9.92
CA ASP A 249 1.18 8.05 11.28
C ASP A 249 1.40 9.50 11.72
N LEU A 250 0.40 10.07 12.40
CA LEU A 250 0.43 11.45 12.89
C LEU A 250 1.40 11.67 14.08
N THR A 251 2.08 10.63 14.56
CA THR A 251 3.20 10.79 15.49
C THR A 251 4.49 11.21 14.76
N ASN A 252 4.54 11.07 13.43
CA ASN A 252 5.67 11.49 12.61
C ASN A 252 5.45 12.91 12.02
N PRO A 253 6.29 13.90 12.38
CA PRO A 253 6.21 15.29 11.90
C PRO A 253 6.20 15.45 10.37
N LYS A 254 7.03 14.68 9.65
CA LYS A 254 7.10 14.73 8.17
C LYS A 254 5.82 14.19 7.53
N VAL A 255 5.20 13.16 8.13
CA VAL A 255 3.87 12.66 7.71
C VAL A 255 2.77 13.69 7.99
N VAL A 256 2.80 14.37 9.14
CA VAL A 256 1.83 15.45 9.43
C VAL A 256 1.94 16.56 8.40
N LYS A 257 3.16 17.00 8.05
CA LYS A 257 3.37 18.00 6.98
C LYS A 257 2.75 17.54 5.67
N LEU A 258 2.97 16.28 5.27
CA LEU A 258 2.40 15.70 4.06
C LEU A 258 0.86 15.75 4.08
N THR A 259 0.22 15.39 5.21
CA THR A 259 -1.25 15.43 5.33
C THR A 259 -1.83 16.84 5.23
N LYS A 260 -1.14 17.86 5.77
CA LYS A 260 -1.55 19.27 5.63
C LYS A 260 -1.54 19.75 4.18
N GLY A 261 -0.72 19.14 3.32
CA GLY A 261 -0.64 19.44 1.90
C GLY A 261 -1.94 19.16 1.11
N PHE A 262 -2.87 18.36 1.64
CA PHE A 262 -4.10 17.96 0.93
C PHE A 262 -5.33 18.83 1.23
N GLY A 263 -5.17 19.97 1.90
CA GLY A 263 -6.26 20.88 2.25
C GLY A 263 -7.32 20.21 3.14
N SER A 264 -8.61 20.34 2.80
CA SER A 264 -9.74 19.81 3.60
C SER A 264 -9.94 18.30 3.54
N THR A 265 -9.02 17.54 2.96
CA THR A 265 -9.14 16.08 2.94
C THR A 265 -9.12 15.56 4.38
N VAL A 266 -10.04 14.65 4.69
CA VAL A 266 -10.17 14.04 6.02
C VAL A 266 -8.89 13.26 6.34
N VAL A 267 -8.39 13.33 7.58
CA VAL A 267 -7.16 12.63 8.00
C VAL A 267 -7.44 11.74 9.20
N LEU A 268 -6.98 10.49 9.13
CA LEU A 268 -7.06 9.51 10.22
C LEU A 268 -5.66 9.11 10.66
N HIS A 269 -5.46 9.12 11.98
CA HIS A 269 -4.25 8.54 12.57
C HIS A 269 -4.29 7.01 12.47
N SER A 270 -3.21 6.42 11.95
CA SER A 270 -2.86 5.02 12.21
C SER A 270 -1.40 4.77 11.84
N ASP A 271 -0.71 3.98 12.65
CA ASP A 271 0.69 3.57 12.40
C ASP A 271 0.84 2.81 11.08
N GLY A 272 -0.18 2.06 10.69
CA GLY A 272 -0.18 1.18 9.52
C GLY A 272 0.18 -0.24 9.89
N ALA A 273 -0.49 -1.21 9.27
CA ALA A 273 -0.22 -2.61 9.55
C ALA A 273 1.21 -2.99 9.11
N LYS A 274 1.83 -3.90 9.85
CA LYS A 274 3.10 -4.53 9.45
C LYS A 274 2.97 -5.10 8.03
N GLY A 275 4.02 -4.96 7.22
CA GLY A 275 4.03 -5.42 5.84
C GLY A 275 3.38 -4.47 4.83
N THR A 276 2.82 -3.33 5.24
CA THR A 276 2.26 -2.35 4.30
C THR A 276 3.33 -1.44 3.70
N LEU A 277 3.15 -1.02 2.45
CA LEU A 277 4.06 -0.08 1.77
C LEU A 277 4.23 1.20 2.60
N ARG A 278 3.12 1.77 3.09
CA ARG A 278 3.15 2.97 3.93
C ARG A 278 4.01 2.79 5.19
N ARG A 279 3.83 1.69 5.94
CA ARG A 279 4.61 1.47 7.17
C ARG A 279 6.09 1.27 6.84
N ALA A 280 6.40 0.47 5.82
CA ALA A 280 7.77 0.21 5.40
C ALA A 280 8.49 1.50 4.96
N ALA A 281 7.85 2.34 4.16
CA ALA A 281 8.43 3.59 3.69
C ALA A 281 8.65 4.60 4.84
N VAL A 282 7.66 4.74 5.76
CA VAL A 282 7.82 5.59 6.95
C VAL A 282 8.96 5.10 7.85
N ASN A 283 9.08 3.78 8.04
CA ASN A 283 10.19 3.19 8.80
C ASN A 283 11.56 3.45 8.15
N ALA A 284 11.61 3.56 6.82
CA ALA A 284 12.81 3.93 6.07
C ALA A 284 13.04 5.45 6.00
N GLY A 285 12.32 6.25 6.79
CA GLY A 285 12.47 7.71 6.83
C GLY A 285 11.71 8.48 5.74
N ILE A 286 10.97 7.79 4.87
CA ILE A 286 10.25 8.39 3.74
C ILE A 286 8.79 8.67 4.14
N PRO A 287 8.39 9.93 4.38
CA PRO A 287 7.03 10.27 4.77
C PRO A 287 6.02 9.77 3.74
N THR A 288 5.08 8.93 4.21
CA THR A 288 4.10 8.27 3.34
C THR A 288 2.69 8.35 3.92
N VAL A 289 1.72 8.67 3.05
CA VAL A 289 0.28 8.63 3.38
C VAL A 289 -0.45 7.68 2.44
N THR A 290 -1.49 7.03 2.96
CA THR A 290 -2.44 6.30 2.12
C THR A 290 -3.61 7.22 1.80
N LEU A 291 -3.94 7.42 0.52
CA LEU A 291 -5.15 8.11 0.09
C LEU A 291 -6.23 7.09 -0.28
N GLU A 292 -7.29 7.03 0.51
CA GLU A 292 -8.44 6.13 0.33
C GLU A 292 -9.57 6.86 -0.38
N ALA A 293 -10.00 6.42 -1.57
CA ALA A 293 -11.03 7.13 -2.33
C ALA A 293 -11.96 6.19 -3.12
N GLY A 294 -13.21 6.05 -2.67
CA GLY A 294 -14.26 5.30 -3.36
C GLY A 294 -14.23 3.79 -3.07
N ALA A 295 -14.83 3.02 -3.98
CA ALA A 295 -14.94 1.56 -3.92
C ALA A 295 -14.02 0.90 -4.96
N PRO A 296 -13.64 -0.38 -4.79
CA PRO A 296 -12.87 -1.09 -5.79
C PRO A 296 -13.79 -1.49 -6.94
N MET A 297 -13.19 -1.87 -8.07
CA MET A 297 -13.85 -2.32 -9.30
C MET A 297 -14.77 -1.28 -9.96
N VAL A 298 -14.81 -0.05 -9.44
CA VAL A 298 -15.63 1.05 -9.97
C VAL A 298 -14.75 2.28 -10.13
N LEU A 299 -14.83 2.91 -11.30
CA LEU A 299 -14.33 4.25 -11.52
C LEU A 299 -15.37 5.26 -11.04
N ASP A 300 -15.08 5.95 -9.95
CA ASP A 300 -15.92 7.02 -9.41
C ASP A 300 -15.29 8.39 -9.68
N GLU A 301 -15.87 9.14 -10.60
CA GLU A 301 -15.40 10.46 -11.00
C GLU A 301 -15.30 11.43 -9.81
N THR A 302 -16.20 11.33 -8.83
CA THR A 302 -16.16 12.21 -7.65
C THR A 302 -14.91 11.94 -6.81
N SER A 303 -14.61 10.65 -6.55
CA SER A 303 -13.41 10.22 -5.83
C SER A 303 -12.12 10.55 -6.59
N VAL A 304 -12.09 10.32 -7.90
CA VAL A 304 -10.94 10.64 -8.75
C VAL A 304 -10.69 12.16 -8.77
N SER A 305 -11.70 12.96 -9.06
CA SER A 305 -11.58 14.43 -9.09
C SER A 305 -11.14 15.01 -7.74
N HIS A 306 -11.66 14.48 -6.62
CA HIS A 306 -11.20 14.87 -5.28
C HIS A 306 -9.71 14.54 -5.11
N SER A 307 -9.30 13.34 -5.48
CA SER A 307 -7.92 12.86 -5.31
C SER A 307 -6.93 13.64 -6.17
N VAL A 308 -7.27 13.92 -7.43
CA VAL A 308 -6.48 14.79 -8.33
C VAL A 308 -6.34 16.19 -7.75
N LYS A 309 -7.44 16.78 -7.25
CA LYS A 309 -7.38 18.10 -6.60
C LYS A 309 -6.50 18.08 -5.35
N GLY A 310 -6.61 17.04 -4.52
CA GLY A 310 -5.80 16.86 -3.32
C GLY A 310 -4.32 16.79 -3.64
N ILE A 311 -3.93 15.98 -4.63
CA ILE A 311 -2.52 15.83 -5.04
C ILE A 311 -1.99 17.12 -5.68
N ARG A 312 -2.78 17.83 -6.49
CA ARG A 312 -2.39 19.15 -7.02
C ARG A 312 -2.16 20.18 -5.91
N THR A 313 -2.99 20.13 -4.87
CA THR A 313 -2.82 20.98 -3.68
C THR A 313 -1.54 20.60 -2.93
N LEU A 314 -1.24 19.30 -2.83
CA LEU A 314 0.01 18.83 -2.23
C LEU A 314 1.24 19.32 -3.01
N LEU A 315 1.26 19.13 -4.34
CA LEU A 315 2.36 19.60 -5.20
C LEU A 315 2.63 21.10 -5.00
N HIS A 316 1.56 21.89 -4.87
CA HIS A 316 1.67 23.31 -4.56
C HIS A 316 2.24 23.58 -3.16
N GLN A 317 1.79 22.85 -2.14
CA GLN A 317 2.26 23.00 -0.75
C GLN A 317 3.72 22.52 -0.56
N LEU A 318 4.21 21.66 -1.45
CA LEU A 318 5.62 21.25 -1.55
C LEU A 318 6.47 22.19 -2.44
N ASP A 319 5.93 23.32 -2.89
CA ASP A 319 6.56 24.27 -3.84
C ASP A 319 7.01 23.66 -5.18
N MET A 320 6.44 22.50 -5.57
CA MET A 320 6.78 21.83 -6.82
C MET A 320 6.12 22.47 -8.04
N VAL A 321 4.97 23.13 -7.87
CA VAL A 321 4.25 23.84 -8.94
C VAL A 321 3.85 25.23 -8.51
N ALA A 322 3.73 26.14 -9.48
CA ALA A 322 3.41 27.54 -9.25
C ALA A 322 2.10 27.73 -8.45
N LYS A 323 2.09 28.76 -7.60
CA LYS A 323 0.99 29.06 -6.69
C LYS A 323 -0.26 29.54 -7.43
N PHE A 324 -1.29 28.70 -7.54
CA PHE A 324 -2.62 29.16 -7.93
C PHE A 324 -3.38 29.64 -6.69
N ARG A 325 -3.37 30.94 -6.45
CA ARG A 325 -3.98 31.54 -5.26
C ARG A 325 -5.48 31.74 -5.45
N LEU A 326 -6.30 30.82 -4.92
CA LEU A 326 -7.64 31.15 -4.45
C LEU A 326 -7.74 30.85 -2.96
N TRP A 327 -8.04 31.90 -2.19
CA TRP A 327 -8.58 31.94 -0.82
C TRP A 327 -8.47 30.64 0.01
N GLY A 328 -7.58 30.69 1.02
CA GLY A 328 -7.53 29.85 2.21
C GLY A 328 -7.78 28.35 2.00
N ASP A 329 -6.72 27.54 2.03
CA ASP A 329 -6.91 26.10 2.11
C ASP A 329 -7.56 25.78 3.47
N PRO A 330 -8.80 25.24 3.52
CA PRO A 330 -9.38 24.78 4.76
C PRO A 330 -8.46 23.72 5.41
N GLU A 331 -8.22 23.86 6.71
CA GLU A 331 -7.38 22.90 7.43
C GLU A 331 -7.97 21.47 7.35
N PRO A 332 -7.12 20.43 7.32
CA PRO A 332 -7.59 19.06 7.36
C PRO A 332 -8.41 18.79 8.63
N VAL A 333 -9.46 17.98 8.48
CA VAL A 333 -10.25 17.54 9.63
C VAL A 333 -9.72 16.19 10.10
N TYR A 334 -9.26 16.15 11.35
CA TYR A 334 -8.70 14.95 11.97
C TYR A 334 -9.77 14.16 12.72
N TYR A 335 -9.81 12.86 12.47
CA TYR A 335 -10.75 11.95 13.11
C TYR A 335 -10.01 10.80 13.78
N ASN A 336 -10.41 10.49 15.00
CA ASN A 336 -10.36 9.12 15.52
C ASN A 336 -11.44 8.30 14.81
N SER A 337 -11.31 6.98 14.78
CA SER A 337 -12.29 6.18 14.05
C SER A 337 -12.55 4.81 14.66
N THR A 338 -13.75 4.29 14.42
CA THR A 338 -14.16 2.97 14.90
C THR A 338 -15.05 2.26 13.88
N TRP A 339 -15.04 0.93 13.91
CA TRP A 339 -15.85 0.11 13.04
C TRP A 339 -17.10 -0.39 13.77
N GLN A 340 -18.28 -0.02 13.27
CA GLN A 340 -19.51 -0.71 13.63
C GLN A 340 -19.60 -2.01 12.83
N ARG A 341 -19.70 -3.13 13.53
CA ARG A 341 -19.67 -4.48 12.93
C ARG A 341 -21.05 -5.12 12.89
N ALA A 342 -21.29 -5.96 11.89
CA ALA A 342 -22.45 -6.83 11.86
C ALA A 342 -22.35 -7.90 12.96
N THR A 343 -23.40 -8.08 13.76
CA THR A 343 -23.44 -9.12 14.80
C THR A 343 -23.94 -10.46 14.27
N THR A 344 -24.69 -10.44 13.16
CA THR A 344 -25.28 -11.61 12.50
C THR A 344 -24.88 -11.68 11.03
N GLY A 345 -24.99 -12.87 10.43
CA GLY A 345 -24.78 -13.09 9.01
C GLY A 345 -26.05 -12.90 8.19
N GLY A 346 -25.93 -12.37 6.98
CA GLY A 346 -27.06 -12.13 6.07
C GLY A 346 -26.75 -11.08 5.02
N MET A 347 -27.80 -10.54 4.39
CA MET A 347 -27.67 -9.44 3.43
C MET A 347 -27.76 -8.10 4.16
N ILE A 348 -26.74 -7.25 4.03
CA ILE A 348 -26.75 -5.90 4.60
C ILE A 348 -27.46 -4.92 3.66
N PHE A 349 -28.31 -4.07 4.24
CA PHE A 349 -29.00 -2.97 3.59
C PHE A 349 -28.72 -1.68 4.34
N SER A 350 -27.92 -0.80 3.74
CA SER A 350 -27.58 0.49 4.34
C SER A 350 -28.75 1.47 4.34
N LYS A 351 -28.90 2.21 5.43
CA LYS A 351 -29.89 3.29 5.62
C LYS A 351 -29.27 4.68 5.69
N VAL A 352 -27.94 4.75 5.76
CA VAL A 352 -27.14 5.97 5.71
C VAL A 352 -26.34 6.08 4.42
N LYS A 353 -25.90 7.29 4.09
CA LYS A 353 -25.00 7.56 2.97
C LYS A 353 -23.58 7.80 3.45
N LEU A 354 -22.61 7.56 2.56
CA LEU A 354 -21.22 7.91 2.79
C LEU A 354 -21.10 9.43 3.06
N GLY A 355 -20.30 9.80 4.06
CA GLY A 355 -20.12 11.18 4.49
C GLY A 355 -21.24 11.77 5.35
N GLN A 356 -22.33 11.03 5.59
CA GLN A 356 -23.44 11.46 6.46
C GLN A 356 -23.01 11.55 7.93
N PHE A 357 -23.50 12.57 8.64
CA PHE A 357 -23.38 12.66 10.10
C PHE A 357 -24.46 11.80 10.78
N VAL A 358 -24.06 11.06 11.80
CA VAL A 358 -24.91 10.17 12.59
C VAL A 358 -24.74 10.45 14.07
N ARG A 359 -25.77 10.19 14.86
CA ARG A 359 -25.78 10.24 16.32
C ARG A 359 -25.76 8.84 16.91
N LYS A 360 -25.29 8.72 18.15
CA LYS A 360 -25.40 7.48 18.91
C LYS A 360 -26.86 7.03 18.95
N GLY A 361 -27.11 5.77 18.61
CA GLY A 361 -28.43 5.15 18.52
C GLY A 361 -29.06 5.19 17.12
N ASP A 362 -28.56 6.01 16.19
CA ASP A 362 -29.10 6.10 14.83
C ASP A 362 -28.96 4.75 14.10
N LEU A 363 -29.98 4.40 13.31
CA LEU A 363 -29.96 3.20 12.47
C LEU A 363 -29.05 3.40 11.26
N LEU A 364 -27.94 2.64 11.20
CA LEU A 364 -27.00 2.68 10.09
C LEU A 364 -27.44 1.78 8.93
N GLY A 365 -27.96 0.61 9.26
CA GLY A 365 -28.40 -0.38 8.30
C GLY A 365 -29.00 -1.60 8.98
N THR A 366 -29.43 -2.57 8.17
CA THR A 366 -29.96 -3.84 8.69
C THR A 366 -29.39 -5.03 7.96
N VAL A 367 -29.16 -6.12 8.69
CA VAL A 367 -28.77 -7.42 8.15
C VAL A 367 -30.00 -8.32 8.14
N THR A 368 -30.39 -8.81 6.96
CA THR A 368 -31.54 -9.71 6.80
C THR A 368 -31.05 -11.09 6.39
N ASN A 369 -31.42 -12.12 7.15
CA ASN A 369 -31.21 -13.50 6.77
C ASN A 369 -32.18 -13.88 5.62
N PRO A 370 -31.69 -14.27 4.43
CA PRO A 370 -32.55 -14.53 3.27
C PRO A 370 -33.42 -15.79 3.40
N ILE A 371 -33.13 -16.68 4.36
CA ILE A 371 -33.85 -17.94 4.57
C ILE A 371 -34.93 -17.76 5.64
N THR A 372 -34.56 -17.21 6.80
CA THR A 372 -35.47 -17.08 7.95
C THR A 372 -36.24 -15.76 7.99
N ASN A 373 -35.86 -14.80 7.15
CA ASN A 373 -36.33 -13.42 7.17
C ASN A 373 -36.08 -12.67 8.49
N VAL A 374 -35.28 -13.24 9.40
CA VAL A 374 -34.84 -12.57 10.62
C VAL A 374 -34.00 -11.35 10.24
N ARG A 375 -34.34 -10.20 10.83
CA ARG A 375 -33.69 -8.92 10.57
C ARG A 375 -33.04 -8.40 11.84
N THR A 376 -31.77 -8.07 11.76
CA THR A 376 -30.99 -7.44 12.84
C THR A 376 -30.60 -6.03 12.43
N GLU A 377 -30.65 -5.10 13.38
CA GLU A 377 -30.24 -3.71 13.15
C GLU A 377 -28.77 -3.50 13.48
N ILE A 378 -28.12 -2.64 12.70
CA ILE A 378 -26.82 -2.09 13.01
C ILE A 378 -27.05 -0.62 13.36
N ARG A 379 -26.78 -0.24 14.60
CA ARG A 379 -26.95 1.12 15.12
C ARG A 379 -25.59 1.74 15.42
N SER A 380 -25.49 3.06 15.33
CA SER A 380 -24.26 3.77 15.66
C SER A 380 -24.04 3.78 17.17
N GLU A 381 -22.86 3.39 17.63
CA GLU A 381 -22.47 3.53 19.04
C GLU A 381 -21.95 4.94 19.37
N HIS A 382 -21.69 5.76 18.36
CA HIS A 382 -21.04 7.07 18.50
C HIS A 382 -21.73 8.17 17.69
N ASN A 383 -21.52 9.42 18.11
CA ASN A 383 -21.76 10.57 17.26
C ASN A 383 -20.56 10.71 16.32
N GLY A 384 -20.79 10.90 15.03
CA GLY A 384 -19.70 10.97 14.08
C GLY A 384 -20.12 11.10 12.64
N ARG A 385 -19.15 10.95 11.74
CA ARG A 385 -19.34 10.98 10.30
C ARG A 385 -19.05 9.60 9.71
N VAL A 386 -19.88 9.12 8.80
CA VAL A 386 -19.62 7.86 8.08
C VAL A 386 -18.48 8.07 7.08
N LEU A 387 -17.28 7.60 7.42
CA LEU A 387 -16.06 7.74 6.61
C LEU A 387 -15.90 6.60 5.60
N GLY A 388 -16.47 5.44 5.90
CA GLY A 388 -16.50 4.28 5.02
C GLY A 388 -17.69 3.40 5.34
N MET A 389 -18.16 2.64 4.37
CA MET A 389 -19.31 1.75 4.57
C MET A 389 -19.33 0.58 3.61
N ALA A 390 -19.96 -0.50 4.04
CA ALA A 390 -20.38 -1.62 3.22
C ALA A 390 -21.42 -1.17 2.19
N LEU A 391 -21.18 -1.54 0.94
CA LEU A 391 -22.23 -1.61 -0.07
C LEU A 391 -23.15 -2.79 0.27
N ASN A 392 -24.37 -2.80 -0.30
CA ASN A 392 -25.32 -3.87 -0.06
C ASN A 392 -24.73 -5.20 -0.59
N GLN A 393 -24.51 -6.15 0.32
CA GLN A 393 -23.80 -7.40 0.06
C GLN A 393 -24.15 -8.46 1.11
N VAL A 394 -23.64 -9.69 0.92
CA VAL A 394 -23.66 -10.72 1.98
C VAL A 394 -22.53 -10.46 2.96
N VAL A 395 -22.85 -10.43 4.25
CA VAL A 395 -21.90 -10.24 5.34
C VAL A 395 -21.97 -11.40 6.33
N GLN A 396 -20.84 -11.64 7.01
CA GLN A 396 -20.73 -12.60 8.11
C GLN A 396 -20.71 -11.87 9.46
N PRO A 397 -20.99 -12.56 10.58
CA PRO A 397 -20.75 -12.00 11.91
C PRO A 397 -19.32 -11.44 12.03
N GLY A 398 -19.19 -10.27 12.64
CA GLY A 398 -17.93 -9.54 12.76
C GLY A 398 -17.55 -8.69 11.55
N PHE A 399 -18.30 -8.73 10.44
CA PHE A 399 -17.98 -7.93 9.25
C PHE A 399 -17.99 -6.42 9.57
N ALA A 400 -16.94 -5.72 9.15
CA ALA A 400 -16.78 -4.28 9.34
C ALA A 400 -17.71 -3.50 8.41
N ALA A 401 -18.86 -3.06 8.92
CA ALA A 401 -19.97 -2.55 8.12
C ALA A 401 -19.93 -1.04 7.92
N TYR A 402 -19.63 -0.27 8.97
CA TYR A 402 -19.55 1.20 8.90
C TYR A 402 -18.32 1.68 9.65
N HIS A 403 -17.52 2.53 9.02
CA HIS A 403 -16.37 3.19 9.62
C HIS A 403 -16.80 4.59 10.03
N ILE A 404 -16.90 4.82 11.34
CA ILE A 404 -17.38 6.08 11.91
C ILE A 404 -16.19 6.90 12.37
N GLY A 405 -16.06 8.10 11.81
CA GLY A 405 -15.12 9.13 12.25
C GLY A 405 -15.68 9.90 13.43
N ILE A 406 -14.90 9.98 14.50
CA ILE A 406 -15.16 10.72 15.73
C ILE A 406 -14.11 11.83 15.79
N GLN A 407 -14.53 13.09 15.93
CA GLN A 407 -13.60 14.22 15.88
C GLN A 407 -12.48 14.05 16.93
N ALA A 408 -11.22 14.14 16.48
CA ALA A 408 -10.06 13.97 17.35
C ALA A 408 -9.76 15.26 18.15
N PRO A 409 -9.31 15.17 19.41
CA PRO A 409 -8.68 16.29 20.12
C PRO A 409 -7.40 16.74 19.39
N GLN A 410 -7.13 18.05 19.37
CA GLN A 410 -5.97 18.61 18.65
C GLN A 410 -4.62 18.17 19.25
N GLU A 411 -4.59 17.82 20.54
CA GLU A 411 -3.36 17.47 21.27
C GLU A 411 -2.73 16.14 20.82
N GLN A 412 -3.42 15.35 20.00
CA GLN A 412 -2.96 14.04 19.51
C GLN A 412 -2.11 14.11 18.23
N ILE A 413 -1.82 15.32 17.72
CA ILE A 413 -1.19 15.54 16.41
C ILE A 413 0.16 16.22 16.61
N SER A 414 1.23 15.63 16.05
CA SER A 414 2.58 16.19 16.11
C SER A 414 2.72 17.51 15.35
N ALA A 415 3.71 18.34 15.70
CA ALA A 415 4.06 19.51 14.91
C ALA A 415 4.63 19.08 13.55
N PRO A 416 4.33 19.78 12.44
CA PRO A 416 4.82 19.43 11.11
C PRO A 416 6.33 19.76 10.93
N GLU A 417 7.04 18.94 10.15
CA GLU A 417 8.45 19.14 9.75
C GLU A 417 8.58 19.14 8.21
N GLU A 418 9.54 19.86 7.65
CA GLU A 418 9.72 19.97 6.20
C GLU A 418 10.13 18.65 5.54
N VAL A 419 9.69 18.48 4.28
CA VAL A 419 10.11 17.37 3.42
C VAL A 419 11.19 17.91 2.48
N THR A 420 12.43 17.47 2.65
CA THR A 420 13.58 17.95 1.90
C THR A 420 14.19 16.83 1.05
N ALA A 421 14.77 17.21 -0.09
CA ALA A 421 15.73 16.35 -0.77
C ALA A 421 17.03 16.41 0.04
N GLU A 422 17.37 15.32 0.74
CA GLU A 422 18.70 15.22 1.35
C GLU A 422 19.72 15.20 0.22
N VAL A 423 20.56 16.24 0.16
CA VAL A 423 21.70 16.26 -0.74
C VAL A 423 22.71 15.30 -0.14
N THR A 424 22.91 14.14 -0.75
CA THR A 424 24.10 13.33 -0.54
C THR A 424 25.28 14.16 -1.04
N SER A 425 25.84 15.01 -0.16
CA SER A 425 27.12 15.65 -0.42
C SER A 425 28.19 14.60 -0.19
N GLU A 426 28.82 14.15 -1.27
CA GLU A 426 30.10 13.47 -1.19
C GLU A 426 31.08 14.42 -0.49
N GLU A 427 31.45 14.09 0.75
CA GLU A 427 32.59 14.76 1.38
C GLU A 427 33.85 14.30 0.63
N GLU A 428 34.41 15.20 -0.18
CA GLU A 428 35.80 15.10 -0.64
C GLU A 428 36.71 15.02 0.59
N THR A 429 37.18 13.82 0.91
CA THR A 429 38.24 13.64 1.90
C THR A 429 39.58 13.96 1.25
N ASP A 430 40.02 15.20 1.47
CA ASP A 430 41.39 15.66 1.21
C ASP A 430 42.38 14.81 2.05
N GLN A 431 43.18 14.00 1.37
CA GLN A 431 44.27 13.24 1.98
C GLN A 431 45.47 14.17 2.23
N GLY A 432 45.69 14.54 3.49
CA GLY A 432 46.80 15.40 3.92
C GLY A 432 47.44 15.01 5.26
N ASN A 433 48.08 13.83 5.29
CA ASN A 433 49.31 13.48 6.03
C ASN A 433 49.56 14.00 7.49
N GLY A 434 49.38 13.10 8.48
CA GLY A 434 50.34 12.72 9.52
C GLY A 434 50.70 13.68 10.68
N ASP A 435 50.43 13.26 11.92
CA ASP A 435 51.46 13.05 12.98
C ASP A 435 50.90 12.22 14.16
N ALA A 436 51.79 11.45 14.78
CA ALA A 436 51.54 10.38 15.73
C ALA A 436 51.19 10.83 17.15
N GLY A 437 50.42 10.01 17.85
CA GLY A 437 50.21 10.14 19.30
C GLY A 437 49.32 9.02 19.89
N GLU A 438 49.91 7.86 20.18
CA GLU A 438 49.40 6.96 21.23
C GLU A 438 49.53 7.64 22.62
N PRO A 439 48.64 7.38 23.63
CA PRO A 439 48.55 6.04 24.23
C PRO A 439 47.23 5.58 24.92
N LYS A 440 47.11 4.25 24.94
CA LYS A 440 46.67 3.30 26.01
C LYS A 440 45.18 3.06 26.36
N PRO A 441 44.81 1.78 26.63
CA PRO A 441 43.46 1.33 26.97
C PRO A 441 43.25 1.11 28.49
N ALA A 442 41.98 1.20 28.92
CA ALA A 442 41.45 0.75 30.21
C ALA A 442 39.91 0.71 30.05
N ASP A 443 39.11 -0.19 30.62
CA ASP A 443 39.29 -1.42 31.38
C ASP A 443 38.02 -2.26 31.16
N VAL A 444 38.19 -3.57 31.04
CA VAL A 444 37.10 -4.56 31.07
C VAL A 444 36.78 -4.85 32.53
N VAL A 445 35.53 -4.64 32.94
CA VAL A 445 35.01 -5.17 34.20
C VAL A 445 33.97 -6.24 33.86
N THR A 446 34.37 -7.49 34.09
CA THR A 446 33.51 -8.65 34.25
C THR A 446 33.02 -8.72 35.69
N GLU A 447 31.72 -8.88 35.91
CA GLU A 447 31.22 -9.55 37.12
C GLU A 447 30.15 -10.56 36.73
N ASP A 448 30.48 -11.82 37.01
CA ASP A 448 29.63 -13.00 37.02
C ASP A 448 28.64 -12.94 38.19
N GLY A 449 27.40 -13.42 37.98
CA GLY A 449 26.44 -13.64 39.06
C GLY A 449 25.05 -14.10 38.61
N GLU A 450 24.90 -15.38 38.26
CA GLU A 450 23.62 -16.11 38.25
C GLU A 450 23.52 -17.00 39.51
N PRO A 451 22.35 -17.60 39.86
CA PRO A 451 20.99 -17.07 39.82
C PRO A 451 20.24 -17.37 41.16
N THR A 452 19.16 -16.65 41.45
CA THR A 452 18.16 -17.11 42.43
C THR A 452 16.79 -17.05 41.79
N GLY A 453 16.21 -18.23 41.57
CA GLY A 453 14.87 -18.39 41.01
C GLY A 453 13.77 -18.02 42.00
N GLU A 454 12.66 -17.57 41.46
CA GLU A 454 11.30 -17.82 41.94
C GLU A 454 10.33 -17.43 40.82
N GLU A 455 9.65 -18.42 40.25
CA GLU A 455 8.50 -18.26 39.35
C GLU A 455 7.31 -17.66 40.11
N PRO A 456 6.55 -16.72 39.53
CA PRO A 456 5.21 -16.42 40.00
C PRO A 456 4.18 -17.30 39.28
N ALA A 457 3.44 -18.07 40.09
CA ALA A 457 2.35 -18.94 39.70
C ALA A 457 1.14 -18.20 39.06
N LEU A 458 0.52 -18.89 38.10
CA LEU A 458 -0.76 -18.55 37.46
C LEU A 458 -1.93 -18.64 38.46
N PRO A 459 -2.92 -17.72 38.43
CA PRO A 459 -4.10 -17.84 39.28
C PRO A 459 -5.10 -18.88 38.74
N GLU A 460 -5.52 -19.75 39.65
CA GLU A 460 -6.48 -20.84 39.44
C GLU A 460 -7.91 -20.34 39.15
N SER A 461 -8.61 -21.15 38.37
CA SER A 461 -10.02 -21.03 38.02
C SER A 461 -10.95 -21.25 39.21
N GLU A 462 -11.78 -20.27 39.55
CA GLU A 462 -12.90 -20.47 40.47
C GLU A 462 -14.09 -21.12 39.75
N ALA A 463 -14.45 -22.31 40.22
CA ALA A 463 -15.66 -23.03 39.87
C ALA A 463 -16.88 -22.43 40.59
N ILE A 464 -17.95 -22.14 39.84
CA ILE A 464 -19.26 -21.74 40.36
C ILE A 464 -20.10 -23.02 40.58
N PRO A 465 -20.77 -23.17 41.74
CA PRO A 465 -21.52 -24.39 42.05
C PRO A 465 -22.86 -24.45 41.33
N ALA A 466 -23.27 -25.69 41.01
CA ALA A 466 -24.59 -26.06 40.54
C ALA A 466 -25.66 -25.87 41.62
N ASP A 467 -26.78 -25.27 41.26
CA ASP A 467 -28.03 -25.39 42.00
C ASP A 467 -29.16 -25.80 41.05
N ALA A 468 -30.04 -26.64 41.58
CA ALA A 468 -31.06 -27.41 40.91
C ALA A 468 -32.46 -26.85 41.20
N GLY A 469 -33.34 -26.95 40.20
CA GLY A 469 -34.80 -27.02 40.39
C GLY A 469 -35.54 -25.68 40.41
N ASP A 470 -36.27 -25.38 39.34
CA ASP A 470 -37.73 -25.58 39.32
C ASP A 470 -38.28 -25.30 37.90
N GLU A 471 -38.95 -26.30 37.32
CA GLU A 471 -39.93 -26.09 36.24
C GLU A 471 -41.23 -25.55 36.85
N PRO A 472 -42.11 -24.91 36.05
CA PRO A 472 -43.29 -25.69 35.72
C PRO A 472 -43.83 -25.53 34.28
N GLU A 473 -44.25 -26.67 33.77
CA GLU A 473 -45.49 -26.98 33.04
C GLU A 473 -45.96 -26.14 31.85
N ALA A 474 -46.08 -26.87 30.74
CA ALA A 474 -46.89 -26.58 29.58
C ALA A 474 -48.39 -26.44 29.93
N ALA A 475 -49.06 -25.53 29.22
CA ALA A 475 -50.49 -25.57 28.99
C ALA A 475 -50.80 -25.04 27.58
N ASP A 476 -51.25 -25.95 26.72
CA ASP A 476 -52.14 -25.70 25.59
C ASP A 476 -53.38 -26.56 25.90
N PRO A 477 -54.63 -26.07 25.73
CA PRO A 477 -55.28 -26.20 24.42
C PRO A 477 -56.30 -25.10 24.04
N ASP A 478 -56.48 -24.94 22.73
CA ASP A 478 -57.70 -24.64 21.94
C ASP A 478 -58.77 -23.64 22.47
N SER A 479 -59.05 -22.60 21.66
CA SER A 479 -60.40 -22.34 21.11
C SER A 479 -60.43 -21.13 20.15
N ASP A 480 -60.89 -21.40 18.93
CA ASP A 480 -61.81 -20.66 18.05
C ASP A 480 -62.13 -19.15 18.21
N ASP A 481 -62.42 -18.58 17.04
CA ASP A 481 -63.29 -17.45 16.69
C ASP A 481 -62.74 -16.00 16.53
N GLU A 482 -62.97 -15.51 15.29
CA GLU A 482 -63.00 -14.16 14.70
C GLU A 482 -61.80 -13.61 13.89
#